data_AF-A0A239JLP2-F1
#
_entry.id   AF-A0A239JLP2-F1
#
_cell.length_a   1.000
_cell.length_b   1.000
_cell.length_c   1.000
_cell.angle_alpha   90.00
_cell.angle_beta   90.00
_cell.angle_gamma   90.00
#
_symmetry.space_group_name_H-M   'P 1'
#
loop_
_entity.id
_entity.type
_entity.pdbx_description
1 polymer ?
#
loop_
_entity_poly.entity_id
_entity_poly.type
_entity_poly.pdbx_seq_one_letter_code
_entity_poly.pdbx_strand_id
1 'polypeptide(L)'
;MDPYTDPLVFGQRLQILRTRKGITRDQLGGLVGRSGSWVKGVETGRLKTPKLEITLALAEVLRVRDLSDLTGDQSLHVDLFVGPGHPRLAAVKAAVDAFPVATAQEPPSTAHIRARLARAWSVRHSASNHREVIGALLPELIRDAQIAARQADTGPARRAAQAVLAEVYSLAQFFVAYQPDAALLWRVAERGLIAAQEFEDPHAIGVAAWLTTQAHRDAGPAHFDAADTVNLETLRYLEPQLEDAPPDVVAIAGALTFEAGYTAARRGMTGAAWRHWDTARAMADRTRERSWGRMR
;
A
#
# COMPACT_ATOMS: atom_id res chain seq x y z
N MET A 1 -28.46 24.83 -5.35
CA MET A 1 -27.02 24.78 -5.65
C MET A 1 -26.36 24.27 -4.38
N ASP A 2 -25.84 23.05 -4.43
CA ASP A 2 -25.25 22.40 -3.26
C ASP A 2 -23.92 23.11 -2.90
N PRO A 3 -23.78 23.71 -1.71
CA PRO A 3 -22.58 24.44 -1.31
C PRO A 3 -21.35 23.53 -1.11
N TYR A 4 -21.50 22.20 -1.25
CA TYR A 4 -20.39 21.25 -1.24
C TYR A 4 -19.79 20.96 -2.63
N THR A 5 -20.35 21.52 -3.72
CA THR A 5 -19.91 21.22 -5.10
C THR A 5 -18.88 22.21 -5.67
N ASP A 6 -18.60 23.33 -5.00
CA ASP A 6 -17.59 24.29 -5.47
C ASP A 6 -16.40 24.28 -4.51
N PRO A 7 -15.24 23.69 -4.89
CA PRO A 7 -14.06 23.67 -4.04
C PRO A 7 -13.60 25.11 -3.83
N LEU A 8 -13.92 25.68 -2.66
CA LEU A 8 -13.56 27.05 -2.31
C LEU A 8 -12.11 27.34 -2.69
N VAL A 9 -11.81 28.49 -3.28
CA VAL A 9 -10.41 28.89 -3.54
C VAL A 9 -9.77 29.45 -2.27
N PHE A 10 -8.44 29.45 -2.18
CA PHE A 10 -7.66 29.91 -1.01
C PHE A 10 -8.21 31.18 -0.36
N GLY A 11 -8.53 32.20 -1.16
CA GLY A 11 -9.08 33.47 -0.70
C GLY A 11 -10.40 33.35 0.07
N GLN A 12 -11.32 32.49 -0.40
CA GLN A 12 -12.61 32.30 0.24
C GLN A 12 -12.45 31.56 1.58
N ARG A 13 -11.57 30.54 1.64
CA ARG A 13 -11.25 29.85 2.90
C ARG A 13 -10.63 30.81 3.92
N LEU A 14 -9.70 31.66 3.47
CA LEU A 14 -9.10 32.70 4.28
C LEU A 14 -10.16 33.66 4.85
N GLN A 15 -11.11 34.09 4.03
CA GLN A 15 -12.21 34.97 4.47
C GLN A 15 -13.08 34.30 5.54
N ILE A 16 -13.44 33.03 5.35
CA ILE A 16 -14.26 32.26 6.29
C ILE A 16 -13.53 32.13 7.63
N LEU A 17 -12.26 31.71 7.62
CA LEU A 17 -11.47 31.52 8.83
C LEU A 17 -11.23 32.84 9.57
N ARG A 18 -10.91 33.92 8.84
CA ARG A 18 -10.78 35.26 9.43
C ARG A 18 -12.06 35.69 10.12
N THR A 19 -13.20 35.50 9.44
CA THR A 19 -14.52 35.91 9.96
C THR A 19 -14.92 35.06 11.17
N ARG A 20 -14.68 33.75 11.14
CA ARG A 20 -14.88 32.85 12.29
C ARG A 20 -14.02 33.23 13.50
N LYS A 21 -12.79 33.70 13.26
CA LYS A 21 -11.91 34.22 14.30
C LYS A 21 -12.32 35.62 14.82
N GLY A 22 -13.26 36.29 14.14
CA GLY A 22 -13.79 37.59 14.58
C GLY A 22 -12.82 38.76 14.38
N ILE A 23 -11.80 38.64 13.52
CA ILE A 23 -10.83 39.71 13.26
C ILE A 23 -11.10 40.41 11.92
N THR A 24 -10.85 41.72 11.89
CA THR A 24 -10.97 42.55 10.68
C THR A 24 -9.83 42.29 9.70
N ARG A 25 -9.99 42.74 8.47
CA ARG A 25 -8.92 42.64 7.44
C ARG A 25 -7.68 43.42 7.83
N ASP A 26 -7.84 44.59 8.46
CA ASP A 26 -6.71 45.41 8.92
C ASP A 26 -5.97 44.75 10.08
N GLN A 27 -6.70 44.13 11.02
CA GLN A 27 -6.09 43.34 12.10
C GLN A 27 -5.33 42.13 11.56
N LEU A 28 -5.95 41.34 10.68
CA LEU A 28 -5.26 40.18 10.09
C LEU A 28 -4.02 40.63 9.30
N GLY A 29 -4.15 41.70 8.49
CA GLY A 29 -3.04 42.26 7.73
C GLY A 29 -1.89 42.68 8.64
N GLY A 30 -2.19 43.48 9.67
CA GLY A 30 -1.18 43.96 10.62
C GLY A 30 -0.43 42.83 11.31
N LEU A 31 -1.12 41.75 11.70
CA LEU A 31 -0.51 40.57 12.34
C LEU A 31 0.43 39.78 11.42
N VAL A 32 0.32 39.94 10.09
CA VAL A 32 1.20 39.28 9.11
C VAL A 32 2.08 40.25 8.32
N GLY A 33 2.22 41.51 8.79
CA GLY A 33 3.04 42.52 8.13
C GLY A 33 2.52 42.96 6.76
N ARG A 34 1.19 42.98 6.57
CA ARG A 34 0.48 43.36 5.34
C ARG A 34 -0.62 44.38 5.62
N SER A 35 -1.16 45.00 4.57
CA SER A 35 -2.31 45.91 4.69
C SER A 35 -3.64 45.15 4.66
N GLY A 36 -4.71 45.71 5.24
CA GLY A 36 -6.04 45.11 5.07
C GLY A 36 -6.55 45.14 3.62
N SER A 37 -6.07 46.07 2.80
CA SER A 37 -6.30 46.07 1.34
C SER A 37 -5.63 44.89 0.63
N TRP A 38 -4.47 44.45 1.12
CA TRP A 38 -3.82 43.23 0.67
C TRP A 38 -4.65 42.00 1.06
N VAL A 39 -5.11 41.91 2.31
CA VAL A 39 -6.00 40.82 2.76
C VAL A 39 -7.26 40.77 1.93
N LYS A 40 -7.91 41.91 1.67
CA LYS A 40 -9.07 42.00 0.76
C LYS A 40 -8.75 41.49 -0.64
N GLY A 41 -7.57 41.83 -1.16
CA GLY A 41 -7.10 41.36 -2.46
C GLY A 41 -6.95 39.84 -2.53
N VAL A 42 -6.42 39.21 -1.48
CA VAL A 42 -6.29 37.76 -1.40
C VAL A 42 -7.66 37.10 -1.24
N GLU A 43 -8.52 37.61 -0.35
CA GLU A 43 -9.85 37.03 -0.10
C GLU A 43 -10.76 37.01 -1.33
N THR A 44 -10.67 38.08 -2.14
CA THR A 44 -11.48 38.23 -3.36
C THR A 44 -10.87 37.54 -4.58
N GLY A 45 -9.71 36.89 -4.44
CA GLY A 45 -9.00 36.26 -5.55
C GLY A 45 -8.30 37.22 -6.51
N ARG A 46 -8.34 38.54 -6.25
CA ARG A 46 -7.60 39.55 -7.02
C ARG A 46 -6.08 39.36 -6.90
N LEU A 47 -5.62 38.90 -5.74
CA LEU A 47 -4.24 38.48 -5.49
C LEU A 47 -4.17 36.95 -5.44
N LYS A 48 -3.12 36.40 -6.04
CA LYS A 48 -2.85 34.95 -6.00
C LYS A 48 -2.56 34.50 -4.56
N THR A 49 -2.66 33.18 -4.34
CA THR A 49 -2.20 32.52 -3.12
C THR A 49 -0.80 33.01 -2.75
N PRO A 50 -0.59 33.50 -1.52
CA PRO A 50 0.70 34.01 -1.10
C PRO A 50 1.73 32.89 -0.95
N LYS A 51 3.02 33.28 -0.85
CA LYS A 51 4.11 32.34 -0.60
C LYS A 51 3.90 31.60 0.73
N LEU A 52 4.46 30.39 0.83
CA LEU A 52 4.29 29.49 1.97
C LEU A 52 4.56 30.16 3.32
N GLU A 53 5.61 30.98 3.43
CA GLU A 53 5.94 31.73 4.65
C GLU A 53 4.77 32.58 5.17
N ILE A 54 4.12 33.33 4.27
CA ILE A 54 2.96 34.16 4.60
C ILE A 54 1.73 33.28 4.87
N THR A 55 1.59 32.16 4.17
CA THR A 55 0.50 31.20 4.41
C THR A 55 0.60 30.58 5.80
N LEU A 56 1.81 30.23 6.25
CA LEU A 56 2.05 29.72 7.61
C LEU A 56 1.79 30.79 8.67
N ALA A 57 2.24 32.02 8.45
CA ALA A 57 1.94 33.14 9.34
C ALA A 57 0.41 33.39 9.46
N LEU A 58 -0.32 33.29 8.35
CA LEU A 58 -1.78 33.36 8.35
C LEU A 58 -2.39 32.18 9.12
N ALA A 59 -1.87 30.95 8.96
CA ALA A 59 -2.36 29.77 9.68
C ALA A 59 -2.18 29.91 11.20
N GLU A 60 -1.01 30.39 11.64
CA GLU A 60 -0.71 30.66 13.04
C GLU A 60 -1.63 31.75 13.61
N VAL A 61 -1.74 32.88 12.91
CA VAL A 61 -2.62 33.98 13.29
C VAL A 61 -4.08 33.55 13.28
N LEU A 62 -4.49 32.58 12.48
CA LEU A 62 -5.86 32.07 12.45
C LEU A 62 -6.07 30.87 13.39
N ARG A 63 -5.00 30.34 14.01
CA ARG A 63 -5.01 29.12 14.84
C ARG A 63 -5.59 27.91 14.10
N VAL A 64 -5.23 27.80 12.83
CA VAL A 64 -5.57 26.65 11.99
C VAL A 64 -4.71 25.46 12.41
N ARG A 65 -5.35 24.30 12.65
CA ARG A 65 -4.64 23.08 13.08
C ARG A 65 -4.05 22.30 11.89
N ASP A 66 -4.71 22.39 10.73
CA ASP A 66 -4.29 21.76 9.49
C ASP A 66 -4.24 22.79 8.36
N LEU A 67 -3.09 22.94 7.72
CA LEU A 67 -2.86 23.89 6.64
C LEU A 67 -3.84 23.70 5.46
N SER A 68 -4.39 22.48 5.29
CA SER A 68 -5.43 22.16 4.31
C SER A 68 -6.69 23.04 4.44
N ASP A 69 -6.99 23.53 5.64
CA ASP A 69 -8.10 24.47 5.89
C ASP A 69 -7.90 25.82 5.15
N LEU A 70 -6.65 26.17 4.80
CA LEU A 70 -6.34 27.36 4.00
C LEU A 70 -6.04 26.99 2.54
N THR A 71 -5.23 25.96 2.31
CA THR A 71 -4.74 25.61 0.96
C THR A 71 -5.70 24.73 0.16
N GLY A 72 -6.77 24.25 0.79
CA GLY A 72 -7.54 23.12 0.29
C GLY A 72 -6.80 21.81 0.53
N ASP A 73 -7.54 20.71 0.50
CA ASP A 73 -6.96 19.38 0.48
C ASP A 73 -6.21 19.19 -0.85
N GLN A 74 -4.88 19.21 -0.78
CA GLN A 74 -3.98 18.96 -1.91
C GLN A 74 -3.60 17.47 -1.98
N SER A 75 -4.20 16.61 -1.16
CA SER A 75 -4.17 15.18 -1.42
C SER A 75 -4.96 14.96 -2.70
N LEU A 76 -4.27 15.06 -3.82
CA LEU A 76 -4.69 14.41 -5.04
C LEU A 76 -4.67 12.92 -4.71
N HIS A 77 -5.78 12.42 -4.16
CA HIS A 77 -6.20 11.06 -4.42
C HIS A 77 -6.45 11.00 -5.92
N VAL A 78 -5.37 10.86 -6.68
CA VAL A 78 -5.46 10.29 -8.00
C VAL A 78 -5.84 8.86 -7.71
N ASP A 79 -7.13 8.56 -7.80
CA ASP A 79 -7.60 7.19 -7.91
C ASP A 79 -7.05 6.68 -9.24
N LEU A 80 -5.79 6.22 -9.22
CA LEU A 80 -5.00 5.82 -10.39
C LEU A 80 -5.63 4.64 -11.16
N PHE A 81 -6.74 4.11 -10.66
CA PHE A 81 -7.43 2.93 -11.16
C PHE A 81 -8.94 3.11 -11.32
N VAL A 82 -9.46 4.33 -11.47
CA VAL A 82 -10.87 4.54 -11.86
C VAL A 82 -11.07 4.08 -13.31
N GLY A 83 -11.93 3.08 -13.50
CA GLY A 83 -12.24 2.50 -14.81
C GLY A 83 -13.09 1.23 -14.66
N PRO A 84 -13.44 0.55 -15.76
CA PRO A 84 -14.27 -0.67 -15.70
C PRO A 84 -13.57 -1.87 -15.04
N GLY A 85 -12.27 -1.77 -14.75
CA GLY A 85 -11.45 -2.87 -14.28
C GLY A 85 -11.19 -3.90 -15.38
N HIS A 86 -10.36 -4.88 -15.07
CA HIS A 86 -10.05 -5.99 -15.98
C HIS A 86 -11.27 -6.90 -16.15
N PRO A 87 -11.57 -7.46 -17.36
CA PRO A 87 -12.73 -8.33 -17.58
C PRO A 87 -12.83 -9.55 -16.64
N ARG A 88 -11.68 -10.03 -16.14
CA ARG A 88 -11.57 -11.15 -15.19
C ARG A 88 -11.83 -10.77 -13.72
N LEU A 89 -11.94 -9.49 -13.40
CA LEU A 89 -12.06 -8.99 -12.03
C LEU A 89 -13.24 -9.60 -11.28
N ALA A 90 -14.42 -9.65 -11.91
CA ALA A 90 -15.63 -10.18 -11.28
C ALA A 90 -15.47 -11.66 -10.86
N ALA A 91 -14.82 -12.48 -11.69
CA ALA A 91 -14.59 -13.89 -11.39
C ALA A 91 -13.56 -14.09 -10.25
N VAL A 92 -12.49 -13.30 -10.25
CA VAL A 92 -11.49 -13.30 -9.17
C VAL A 92 -12.12 -12.84 -7.86
N LYS A 93 -12.88 -11.74 -7.90
CA LYS A 93 -13.63 -11.22 -6.77
C LYS A 93 -14.57 -12.28 -6.19
N ALA A 94 -15.39 -12.93 -7.04
CA ALA A 94 -16.30 -13.98 -6.59
C ALA A 94 -15.57 -15.15 -5.92
N ALA A 95 -14.37 -15.51 -6.38
CA ALA A 95 -13.57 -16.56 -5.75
C ALA A 95 -12.98 -16.11 -4.40
N VAL A 96 -12.52 -14.87 -4.27
CA VAL A 96 -12.04 -14.34 -2.98
C VAL A 96 -13.21 -14.18 -1.99
N ASP A 97 -14.35 -13.70 -2.45
CA ASP A 97 -15.54 -13.48 -1.61
C ASP A 97 -16.18 -14.81 -1.19
N ALA A 98 -15.98 -15.88 -1.95
CA ALA A 98 -16.31 -17.23 -1.54
C ALA A 98 -15.51 -17.60 -0.29
N PHE A 99 -16.22 -18.04 0.74
CA PHE A 99 -15.64 -18.59 1.95
C PHE A 99 -16.34 -19.92 2.25
N PRO A 100 -15.82 -21.05 1.77
CA PRO A 100 -16.51 -22.33 1.90
C PRO A 100 -16.59 -22.75 3.37
N VAL A 101 -17.77 -22.61 3.97
CA VAL A 101 -18.05 -23.05 5.35
C VAL A 101 -18.16 -24.56 5.42
N ALA A 102 -18.88 -25.14 4.46
CA ALA A 102 -18.99 -26.57 4.23
C ALA A 102 -18.93 -26.84 2.73
N THR A 103 -18.14 -27.82 2.32
CA THR A 103 -18.07 -28.27 0.94
C THR A 103 -17.80 -29.77 0.91
N ALA A 104 -18.51 -30.47 0.03
CA ALA A 104 -18.26 -31.88 -0.27
C ALA A 104 -17.24 -32.08 -1.39
N GLN A 105 -16.77 -30.99 -2.01
CA GLN A 105 -15.74 -31.04 -3.04
C GLN A 105 -14.40 -31.38 -2.40
N GLU A 106 -13.74 -32.42 -2.92
CA GLU A 106 -12.37 -32.76 -2.54
C GLU A 106 -11.39 -31.87 -3.34
N PRO A 107 -10.46 -31.16 -2.68
CA PRO A 107 -9.52 -30.30 -3.35
C PRO A 107 -8.45 -31.16 -4.04
N PRO A 108 -7.83 -30.64 -5.12
CA PRO A 108 -6.59 -31.22 -5.61
C PRO A 108 -5.54 -31.26 -4.49
N SER A 109 -4.58 -32.19 -4.60
CA SER A 109 -3.49 -32.26 -3.62
C SER A 109 -2.71 -30.95 -3.56
N THR A 110 -2.19 -30.60 -2.38
CA THR A 110 -1.38 -29.39 -2.18
C THR A 110 -0.21 -29.30 -3.16
N ALA A 111 0.39 -30.45 -3.52
CA ALA A 111 1.44 -30.53 -4.53
C ALA A 111 0.95 -30.12 -5.93
N HIS A 112 -0.26 -30.54 -6.31
CA HIS A 112 -0.87 -30.15 -7.59
C HIS A 112 -1.18 -28.65 -7.63
N ILE A 113 -1.74 -28.10 -6.54
CA ILE A 113 -2.02 -26.64 -6.45
C ILE A 113 -0.70 -25.86 -6.55
N ARG A 114 0.35 -26.29 -5.85
CA ARG A 114 1.69 -25.68 -5.91
C ARG A 114 2.27 -25.69 -7.33
N ALA A 115 2.12 -26.78 -8.07
CA ALA A 115 2.58 -26.86 -9.47
C ALA A 115 1.85 -25.87 -10.39
N ARG A 116 0.52 -25.74 -10.24
CA ARG A 116 -0.28 -24.75 -10.99
C ARG A 116 0.09 -23.32 -10.62
N LEU A 117 0.31 -23.06 -9.34
CA LEU A 117 0.75 -21.76 -8.84
C LEU A 117 2.15 -21.39 -9.38
N ALA A 118 3.10 -22.31 -9.38
CA ALA A 118 4.43 -22.10 -9.95
C ALA A 118 4.36 -21.73 -11.44
N ARG A 119 3.48 -22.39 -12.21
CA ARG A 119 3.20 -22.03 -13.61
C ARG A 119 2.61 -20.62 -13.72
N ALA A 120 1.68 -20.26 -12.85
CA ALA A 120 1.08 -18.92 -12.86
C ALA A 120 2.11 -17.82 -12.54
N TRP A 121 3.03 -18.07 -11.60
CA TRP A 121 4.18 -17.19 -11.35
C TRP A 121 5.12 -17.08 -12.55
N SER A 122 5.43 -18.19 -13.23
CA SER A 122 6.24 -18.16 -14.45
C SER A 122 5.60 -17.29 -15.53
N VAL A 123 4.28 -17.41 -15.73
CA VAL A 123 3.51 -16.57 -16.66
C VAL A 123 3.56 -15.10 -16.24
N ARG A 124 3.41 -14.78 -14.95
CA ARG A 124 3.51 -13.41 -14.45
C ARG A 124 4.81 -12.73 -14.89
N HIS A 125 5.92 -13.45 -14.85
CA HIS A 125 7.24 -12.89 -15.14
C HIS A 125 7.57 -12.83 -16.63
N SER A 126 6.92 -13.66 -17.46
CA SER A 126 7.31 -13.86 -18.87
C SER A 126 6.29 -13.37 -19.90
N ALA A 127 5.00 -13.32 -19.56
CA ALA A 127 3.94 -13.01 -20.51
C ALA A 127 3.64 -11.51 -20.58
N SER A 128 3.59 -10.96 -21.81
CA SER A 128 3.17 -9.58 -22.06
C SER A 128 1.71 -9.33 -21.63
N ASN A 129 0.85 -10.33 -21.75
CA ASN A 129 -0.56 -10.32 -21.35
C ASN A 129 -0.80 -11.01 -20.00
N HIS A 130 0.18 -11.02 -19.09
CA HIS A 130 0.12 -11.78 -17.84
C HIS A 130 -1.17 -11.56 -17.02
N ARG A 131 -1.74 -10.35 -16.98
CA ARG A 131 -2.97 -10.08 -16.21
C ARG A 131 -4.18 -10.87 -16.73
N GLU A 132 -4.30 -11.06 -18.05
CA GLU A 132 -5.36 -11.88 -18.63
C GLU A 132 -5.17 -13.35 -18.23
N VAL A 133 -3.95 -13.86 -18.39
CA VAL A 133 -3.66 -15.27 -18.11
C VAL A 133 -3.80 -15.58 -16.61
N ILE A 134 -3.26 -14.71 -15.74
CA ILE A 134 -3.39 -14.85 -14.28
C ILE A 134 -4.85 -14.70 -13.86
N GLY A 135 -5.57 -13.71 -14.38
CA GLY A 135 -6.99 -13.50 -14.09
C GLY A 135 -7.87 -14.69 -14.48
N ALA A 136 -7.48 -15.46 -15.50
CA ALA A 136 -8.16 -16.70 -15.87
C ALA A 136 -7.84 -17.87 -14.92
N LEU A 137 -6.62 -17.94 -14.38
CA LEU A 137 -6.17 -19.03 -13.49
C LEU A 137 -6.58 -18.83 -12.02
N LEU A 138 -6.62 -17.58 -11.56
CA LEU A 138 -6.84 -17.22 -10.17
C LEU A 138 -8.14 -17.77 -9.55
N PRO A 139 -9.31 -17.74 -10.22
CA PRO A 139 -10.55 -18.15 -9.59
C PRO A 139 -10.54 -19.60 -9.08
N GLU A 140 -9.96 -20.52 -9.85
CA GLU A 140 -9.85 -21.92 -9.42
C GLU A 140 -8.72 -22.11 -8.40
N LEU A 141 -7.57 -21.46 -8.59
CA LEU A 141 -6.46 -21.51 -7.62
C LEU A 141 -6.89 -21.05 -6.23
N ILE A 142 -7.66 -19.97 -6.15
CA ILE A 142 -8.19 -19.45 -4.89
C ILE A 142 -9.12 -20.47 -4.24
N ARG A 143 -10.11 -21.00 -4.99
CA ARG A 143 -11.05 -21.98 -4.45
C ARG A 143 -10.35 -23.25 -3.97
N ASP A 144 -9.47 -23.82 -4.78
CA ASP A 144 -8.77 -25.05 -4.45
C ASP A 144 -7.88 -24.87 -3.21
N ALA A 145 -7.15 -23.75 -3.12
CA ALA A 145 -6.31 -23.46 -1.95
C ALA A 145 -7.13 -23.22 -0.68
N GLN A 146 -8.27 -22.51 -0.78
CA GLN A 146 -9.18 -22.30 0.35
C GLN A 146 -9.76 -23.63 0.87
N ILE A 147 -10.20 -24.51 -0.05
CA ILE A 147 -10.74 -25.83 0.31
C ILE A 147 -9.64 -26.70 0.92
N ALA A 148 -8.45 -26.74 0.32
CA ALA A 148 -7.30 -27.49 0.84
C ALA A 148 -6.91 -27.05 2.26
N ALA A 149 -6.82 -25.74 2.52
CA ALA A 149 -6.53 -25.21 3.85
C ALA A 149 -7.63 -25.57 4.86
N ARG A 150 -8.89 -25.59 4.42
CA ARG A 150 -10.04 -25.89 5.30
C ARG A 150 -10.16 -27.38 5.65
N GLN A 151 -9.93 -28.26 4.68
CA GLN A 151 -10.08 -29.71 4.84
C GLN A 151 -8.84 -30.40 5.41
N ALA A 152 -7.70 -29.69 5.50
CA ALA A 152 -6.50 -30.24 6.10
C ALA A 152 -6.73 -30.68 7.57
N ASP A 153 -6.61 -31.98 7.79
CA ASP A 153 -6.94 -32.70 9.02
C ASP A 153 -5.76 -32.84 9.98
N THR A 154 -4.53 -32.72 9.49
CA THR A 154 -3.30 -32.76 10.29
C THR A 154 -2.59 -31.40 10.35
N GLY A 155 -1.84 -31.16 11.41
CA GLY A 155 -1.03 -29.95 11.56
C GLY A 155 -0.07 -29.69 10.39
N PRO A 156 0.74 -30.68 9.95
CA PRO A 156 1.62 -30.53 8.79
C PRO A 156 0.86 -30.26 7.48
N ALA A 157 -0.27 -30.93 7.24
CA ALA A 157 -1.08 -30.69 6.05
C ALA A 157 -1.68 -29.27 6.06
N ARG A 158 -2.14 -28.81 7.22
CA ARG A 158 -2.68 -27.44 7.39
C ARG A 158 -1.62 -26.39 7.10
N ARG A 159 -0.42 -26.56 7.66
CA ARG A 159 0.74 -25.70 7.40
C ARG A 159 1.07 -25.64 5.91
N ALA A 160 1.18 -26.79 5.25
CA ALA A 160 1.48 -26.84 3.82
C ALA A 160 0.38 -26.20 2.94
N ALA A 161 -0.89 -26.36 3.31
CA ALA A 161 -2.02 -25.76 2.60
C ALA A 161 -2.12 -24.24 2.83
N GLN A 162 -1.85 -23.77 4.05
CA GLN A 162 -1.78 -22.33 4.37
C GLN A 162 -0.65 -21.64 3.62
N ALA A 163 0.50 -22.30 3.48
CA ALA A 163 1.61 -21.81 2.64
C ALA A 163 1.15 -21.52 1.20
N VAL A 164 0.49 -22.51 0.58
CA VAL A 164 -0.02 -22.37 -0.79
C VAL A 164 -1.10 -21.30 -0.86
N LEU A 165 -1.98 -21.21 0.13
CA LEU A 165 -3.03 -20.18 0.18
C LEU A 165 -2.45 -18.76 0.28
N ALA A 166 -1.43 -18.55 1.11
CA ALA A 166 -0.73 -17.29 1.23
C ALA A 166 -0.06 -16.87 -0.09
N GLU A 167 0.59 -17.80 -0.78
CA GLU A 167 1.19 -17.53 -2.08
C GLU A 167 0.14 -17.26 -3.18
N VAL A 168 -1.01 -17.97 -3.15
CA VAL A 168 -2.14 -17.69 -4.07
C VAL A 168 -2.70 -16.30 -3.84
N TYR A 169 -2.87 -15.86 -2.59
CA TYR A 169 -3.28 -14.48 -2.30
C TYR A 169 -2.22 -13.46 -2.72
N SER A 170 -0.94 -13.78 -2.57
CA SER A 170 0.15 -12.92 -3.06
C SER A 170 0.08 -12.73 -4.58
N LEU A 171 -0.17 -13.80 -5.34
CA LEU A 171 -0.40 -13.71 -6.79
C LEU A 171 -1.67 -12.92 -7.12
N ALA A 172 -2.76 -13.14 -6.36
CA ALA A 172 -4.01 -12.41 -6.53
C ALA A 172 -3.81 -10.90 -6.32
N GLN A 173 -2.98 -10.50 -5.34
CA GLN A 173 -2.66 -9.10 -5.10
C GLN A 173 -2.03 -8.43 -6.32
N PHE A 174 -1.09 -9.10 -7.01
CA PHE A 174 -0.51 -8.55 -8.25
C PHE A 174 -1.54 -8.34 -9.37
N PHE A 175 -2.63 -9.10 -9.36
CA PHE A 175 -3.75 -8.88 -10.27
C PHE A 175 -4.65 -7.72 -9.81
N VAL A 176 -5.02 -7.67 -8.53
CA VAL A 176 -6.01 -6.71 -7.99
C VAL A 176 -5.46 -5.33 -7.66
N ALA A 177 -4.15 -5.18 -7.43
CA ALA A 177 -3.52 -3.89 -7.04
C ALA A 177 -3.69 -2.78 -8.09
N TYR A 178 -4.03 -3.12 -9.33
CA TYR A 178 -4.25 -2.19 -10.43
C TYR A 178 -5.72 -2.18 -10.92
N GLN A 179 -6.65 -2.51 -10.03
CA GLN A 179 -8.08 -2.64 -10.33
C GLN A 179 -8.92 -1.67 -9.47
N PRO A 180 -10.11 -1.26 -9.94
CA PRO A 180 -11.04 -0.34 -9.23
C PRO A 180 -11.76 -0.98 -8.04
N ASP A 181 -11.09 -1.81 -7.22
CA ASP A 181 -11.69 -2.44 -6.03
C ASP A 181 -10.69 -2.49 -4.87
N ALA A 182 -10.55 -1.35 -4.17
CA ALA A 182 -9.68 -1.23 -3.01
C ALA A 182 -10.06 -2.17 -1.86
N ALA A 183 -11.36 -2.45 -1.68
CA ALA A 183 -11.84 -3.37 -0.66
C ALA A 183 -11.40 -4.81 -0.93
N LEU A 184 -11.36 -5.23 -2.20
CA LEU A 184 -10.83 -6.52 -2.61
C LEU A 184 -9.31 -6.60 -2.39
N LEU A 185 -8.55 -5.54 -2.71
CA LEU A 185 -7.12 -5.47 -2.44
C LEU A 185 -6.81 -5.72 -0.96
N TRP A 186 -7.49 -4.98 -0.06
CA TRP A 186 -7.33 -5.14 1.39
C TRP A 186 -7.68 -6.55 1.87
N ARG A 187 -8.79 -7.12 1.37
CA ARG A 187 -9.20 -8.49 1.73
C ARG A 187 -8.16 -9.53 1.33
N VAL A 188 -7.55 -9.39 0.16
CA VAL A 188 -6.50 -10.31 -0.31
C VAL A 188 -5.22 -10.13 0.51
N ALA A 189 -4.80 -8.90 0.77
CA ALA A 189 -3.60 -8.59 1.53
C ALA A 189 -3.66 -9.16 2.97
N GLU A 190 -4.72 -8.85 3.71
CA GLU A 190 -4.89 -9.31 5.10
C GLU A 190 -4.98 -10.83 5.19
N ARG A 191 -5.75 -11.47 4.30
CA ARG A 191 -5.88 -12.93 4.30
C ARG A 191 -4.57 -13.62 3.91
N GLY A 192 -3.80 -13.03 2.99
CA GLY A 192 -2.46 -13.50 2.65
C GLY A 192 -1.52 -13.46 3.85
N LEU A 193 -1.53 -12.35 4.61
CA LEU A 193 -0.71 -12.19 5.80
C LEU A 193 -1.09 -13.18 6.92
N ILE A 194 -2.39 -13.34 7.20
CA ILE A 194 -2.87 -14.32 8.19
C ILE A 194 -2.48 -15.74 7.78
N ALA A 195 -2.66 -16.12 6.51
CA ALA A 195 -2.28 -17.44 6.02
C ALA A 195 -0.76 -17.68 6.10
N ALA A 196 0.06 -16.66 5.83
CA ALA A 196 1.52 -16.75 5.95
C ALA A 196 1.97 -16.97 7.41
N GLN A 197 1.31 -16.31 8.37
CA GLN A 197 1.60 -16.47 9.79
C GLN A 197 1.31 -17.89 10.29
N GLU A 198 0.26 -18.55 9.79
CA GLU A 198 -0.08 -19.93 10.17
C GLU A 198 0.93 -20.98 9.68
N PHE A 199 1.71 -20.68 8.64
CA PHE A 199 2.76 -21.58 8.14
C PHE A 199 4.13 -21.30 8.78
N GLU A 200 4.32 -20.12 9.38
CA GLU A 200 5.57 -19.68 10.03
C GLU A 200 6.82 -19.72 9.13
N ASP A 201 6.64 -19.60 7.80
CA ASP A 201 7.76 -19.48 6.86
C ASP A 201 8.23 -18.01 6.76
N PRO A 202 9.50 -17.71 7.10
CA PRO A 202 10.01 -16.35 7.05
C PRO A 202 9.89 -15.70 5.67
N HIS A 203 10.05 -16.48 4.60
CA HIS A 203 9.91 -15.94 3.25
C HIS A 203 8.46 -15.57 2.94
N ALA A 204 7.50 -16.47 3.19
CA ALA A 204 6.08 -16.19 3.01
C ALA A 204 5.58 -15.00 3.84
N ILE A 205 5.99 -14.91 5.11
CA ILE A 205 5.67 -13.77 5.98
C ILE A 205 6.24 -12.48 5.39
N GLY A 206 7.49 -12.50 4.94
CA GLY A 206 8.13 -11.37 4.29
C GLY A 206 7.38 -10.90 3.03
N VAL A 207 6.95 -11.84 2.18
CA VAL A 207 6.19 -11.52 0.95
C VAL A 207 4.84 -10.91 1.27
N ALA A 208 4.10 -11.49 2.21
CA ALA A 208 2.79 -10.97 2.60
C ALA A 208 2.89 -9.58 3.27
N ALA A 209 3.89 -9.37 4.12
CA ALA A 209 4.16 -8.07 4.73
C ALA A 209 4.58 -7.02 3.70
N TRP A 210 5.43 -7.40 2.75
CA TRP A 210 5.86 -6.54 1.65
C TRP A 210 4.65 -6.03 0.86
N LEU A 211 3.78 -6.95 0.45
CA LEU A 211 2.54 -6.65 -0.25
C LEU A 211 1.57 -5.79 0.58
N THR A 212 1.43 -6.08 1.88
CA THR A 212 0.57 -5.30 2.79
C THR A 212 1.11 -3.88 3.02
N THR A 213 2.44 -3.72 3.08
CA THR A 213 3.13 -2.42 3.14
C THR A 213 2.77 -1.56 1.93
N GLN A 214 2.79 -2.15 0.72
CA GLN A 214 2.40 -1.44 -0.49
C GLN A 214 0.93 -1.00 -0.44
N ALA A 215 0.02 -1.88 -0.01
CA ALA A 215 -1.39 -1.56 0.12
C ALA A 215 -1.63 -0.39 1.09
N HIS A 216 -0.97 -0.39 2.27
CA HIS A 216 -1.07 0.73 3.21
C HIS A 216 -0.54 2.02 2.60
N ARG A 217 0.65 1.99 2.00
CA ARG A 217 1.23 3.20 1.42
C ARG A 217 0.40 3.76 0.26
N ASP A 218 -0.14 2.90 -0.59
CA ASP A 218 -0.91 3.32 -1.76
C ASP A 218 -2.31 3.81 -1.39
N ALA A 219 -2.83 3.46 -0.21
CA ALA A 219 -4.03 4.05 0.39
C ALA A 219 -3.83 5.52 0.84
N GLY A 220 -2.59 6.05 0.81
CA GLY A 220 -2.31 7.47 0.98
C GLY A 220 -1.66 7.84 2.33
N PRO A 221 -1.38 9.14 2.54
CA PRO A 221 -0.54 9.61 3.65
C PRO A 221 -1.04 9.23 5.05
N ALA A 222 -2.35 9.13 5.24
CA ALA A 222 -2.96 8.72 6.51
C ALA A 222 -2.61 7.28 6.92
N HIS A 223 -2.15 6.45 5.98
CA HIS A 223 -1.82 5.05 6.20
C HIS A 223 -0.31 4.78 6.20
N PHE A 224 0.55 5.80 6.07
CA PHE A 224 1.99 5.60 6.07
C PHE A 224 2.51 5.02 7.39
N ASP A 225 1.92 5.41 8.53
CA ASP A 225 2.34 4.85 9.83
C ASP A 225 2.06 3.35 9.90
N ALA A 226 0.89 2.92 9.40
CA ALA A 226 0.55 1.50 9.32
C ALA A 226 1.47 0.75 8.34
N ALA A 227 1.85 1.37 7.20
CA ALA A 227 2.83 0.81 6.27
C ALA A 227 4.19 0.60 6.95
N ASP A 228 4.65 1.58 7.73
CA ASP A 228 5.92 1.47 8.46
C ASP A 228 5.84 0.43 9.58
N THR A 229 4.72 0.35 10.32
CA THR A 229 4.52 -0.67 11.36
C THR A 229 4.66 -2.08 10.79
N VAL A 230 3.85 -2.45 9.78
CA VAL A 230 3.90 -3.83 9.23
C VAL A 230 5.28 -4.15 8.65
N ASN A 231 5.92 -3.18 7.99
CA ASN A 231 7.23 -3.38 7.38
C ASN A 231 8.34 -3.54 8.40
N LEU A 232 8.48 -2.58 9.32
CA LEU A 232 9.58 -2.55 10.30
C LEU A 232 9.44 -3.67 11.33
N GLU A 233 8.22 -4.04 11.73
CA GLU A 233 8.02 -5.20 12.59
C GLU A 233 8.42 -6.51 11.91
N THR A 234 8.12 -6.65 10.61
CA THR A 234 8.54 -7.82 9.84
C THR A 234 10.06 -7.85 9.67
N LEU A 235 10.71 -6.72 9.38
CA LEU A 235 12.17 -6.64 9.33
C LEU A 235 12.81 -7.07 10.65
N ARG A 236 12.27 -6.59 11.80
CA ARG A 236 12.72 -7.00 13.14
C ARG A 236 12.51 -8.50 13.41
N TYR A 237 11.44 -9.09 12.88
CA TYR A 237 11.19 -10.53 12.96
C TYR A 237 12.20 -11.34 12.12
N LEU A 238 12.55 -10.85 10.93
CA LEU A 238 13.48 -11.53 10.03
C LEU A 238 14.94 -11.37 10.45
N GLU A 239 15.32 -10.23 11.04
CA GLU A 239 16.69 -9.87 11.41
C GLU A 239 17.51 -10.98 12.09
N PRO A 240 17.04 -11.64 13.18
CA PRO A 240 17.81 -12.70 13.83
C PRO A 240 18.02 -13.95 12.96
N GLN A 241 17.31 -14.07 11.85
CA GLN A 241 17.35 -15.24 10.95
C GLN A 241 18.26 -15.00 9.74
N LEU A 242 18.69 -13.76 9.47
CA LEU A 242 19.32 -13.37 8.21
C LEU A 242 20.74 -13.91 7.99
N GLU A 243 21.46 -14.27 9.06
CA GLU A 243 22.85 -14.73 8.95
C GLU A 243 22.95 -16.00 8.11
N ASP A 244 22.14 -17.00 8.49
CA ASP A 244 22.07 -18.34 7.88
C ASP A 244 20.85 -18.52 6.96
N ALA A 245 20.06 -17.47 6.76
CA ALA A 245 18.88 -17.51 5.92
C ALA A 245 19.18 -17.92 4.47
N PRO A 246 18.27 -18.69 3.84
CA PRO A 246 18.33 -18.93 2.41
C PRO A 246 18.20 -17.61 1.60
N PRO A 247 18.67 -17.58 0.34
CA PRO A 247 18.75 -16.34 -0.45
C PRO A 247 17.43 -15.61 -0.66
N ASP A 248 16.34 -16.34 -0.72
CA ASP A 248 14.98 -15.81 -0.87
C ASP A 248 14.54 -15.01 0.36
N VAL A 249 14.82 -15.51 1.58
CA VAL A 249 14.56 -14.78 2.83
C VAL A 249 15.42 -13.51 2.92
N VAL A 250 16.69 -13.58 2.51
CA VAL A 250 17.55 -12.37 2.44
C VAL A 250 17.02 -11.39 1.38
N ALA A 251 16.57 -11.88 0.23
CA ALA A 251 16.04 -11.06 -0.84
C ALA A 251 14.75 -10.33 -0.42
N ILE A 252 13.83 -11.01 0.26
CA ILE A 252 12.58 -10.37 0.71
C ILE A 252 12.83 -9.37 1.84
N ALA A 253 13.78 -9.62 2.74
CA ALA A 253 14.21 -8.63 3.73
C ALA A 253 14.84 -7.39 3.06
N GLY A 254 15.60 -7.58 1.97
CA GLY A 254 16.09 -6.48 1.14
C GLY A 254 14.97 -5.69 0.48
N ALA A 255 13.93 -6.37 -0.04
CA ALA A 255 12.76 -5.72 -0.63
C ALA A 255 11.95 -4.92 0.41
N LEU A 256 11.72 -5.47 1.61
CA LEU A 256 11.10 -4.76 2.73
C LEU A 256 11.90 -3.51 3.14
N THR A 257 13.22 -3.63 3.21
CA THR A 257 14.12 -2.50 3.47
C THR A 257 13.98 -1.42 2.39
N PHE A 258 13.87 -1.82 1.11
CA PHE A 258 13.59 -0.90 0.02
C PHE A 258 12.23 -0.20 0.16
N GLU A 259 11.18 -0.94 0.54
CA GLU A 259 9.84 -0.37 0.77
C GLU A 259 9.84 0.65 1.92
N ALA A 260 10.63 0.44 2.98
CA ALA A 260 10.78 1.41 4.07
C ALA A 260 11.37 2.73 3.53
N GLY A 261 12.37 2.62 2.65
CA GLY A 261 12.91 3.77 1.94
C GLY A 261 11.89 4.45 1.03
N TYR A 262 11.02 3.68 0.36
CA TYR A 262 9.98 4.23 -0.50
C TYR A 262 8.90 4.97 0.30
N THR A 263 8.42 4.40 1.41
CA THR A 263 7.49 5.09 2.32
C THR A 263 8.12 6.37 2.88
N ALA A 264 9.40 6.33 3.27
CA ALA A 264 10.14 7.52 3.71
C ALA A 264 10.23 8.60 2.62
N ALA A 265 10.49 8.22 1.37
CA ALA A 265 10.50 9.14 0.24
C ALA A 265 9.13 9.78 0.00
N ARG A 266 8.03 9.00 0.12
CA ARG A 266 6.65 9.53 0.01
C ARG A 266 6.29 10.52 1.13
N ARG A 267 6.97 10.46 2.27
CA ARG A 267 6.90 11.45 3.37
C ARG A 267 7.83 12.65 3.19
N GLY A 268 8.64 12.70 2.13
CA GLY A 268 9.66 13.73 1.92
C GLY A 268 10.93 13.57 2.78
N MET A 269 11.09 12.44 3.48
CA MET A 269 12.24 12.15 4.34
C MET A 269 13.43 11.62 3.53
N THR A 270 13.98 12.47 2.65
CA THR A 270 15.01 12.09 1.66
C THR A 270 16.22 11.39 2.28
N GLY A 271 16.74 11.87 3.41
CA GLY A 271 17.89 11.25 4.06
C GLY A 271 17.60 9.84 4.61
N ALA A 272 16.39 9.59 5.12
CA ALA A 272 15.99 8.26 5.57
C ALA A 272 15.79 7.31 4.38
N ALA A 273 15.18 7.81 3.29
CA ALA A 273 14.98 7.04 2.07
C ALA A 273 16.31 6.50 1.50
N TRP A 274 17.31 7.37 1.34
CA TRP A 274 18.64 6.97 0.84
C TRP A 274 19.32 5.92 1.73
N ARG A 275 19.29 6.11 3.06
CA ARG A 275 19.87 5.12 3.99
C ARG A 275 19.26 3.74 3.80
N HIS A 276 17.94 3.65 3.75
CA HIS A 276 17.24 2.38 3.51
C HIS A 276 17.62 1.76 2.16
N TRP A 277 17.68 2.55 1.09
CA TRP A 277 18.03 2.05 -0.24
C TRP A 277 19.50 1.60 -0.36
N ASP A 278 20.42 2.25 0.35
CA ASP A 278 21.81 1.80 0.44
C ASP A 278 21.91 0.45 1.18
N THR A 279 21.19 0.29 2.30
CA THR A 279 21.10 -0.99 3.01
C THR A 279 20.50 -2.09 2.12
N ALA A 280 19.38 -1.81 1.45
CA ALA A 280 18.73 -2.76 0.54
C ALA A 280 19.65 -3.17 -0.61
N ARG A 281 20.45 -2.24 -1.16
CA ARG A 281 21.46 -2.52 -2.19
C ARG A 281 22.55 -3.45 -1.68
N ALA A 282 23.10 -3.19 -0.49
CA ALA A 282 24.11 -4.05 0.11
C ALA A 282 23.58 -5.48 0.35
N MET A 283 22.31 -5.64 0.75
CA MET A 283 21.67 -6.95 0.87
C MET A 283 21.56 -7.66 -0.49
N ALA A 284 21.13 -6.94 -1.53
CA ALA A 284 21.01 -7.48 -2.88
C ALA A 284 22.36 -8.00 -3.42
N ASP A 285 23.45 -7.27 -3.17
CA ASP A 285 24.79 -7.66 -3.60
C ASP A 285 25.27 -8.93 -2.88
N ARG A 286 25.03 -9.06 -1.57
CA ARG A 286 25.30 -10.30 -0.81
C ARG A 286 24.57 -11.52 -1.38
N THR A 287 23.30 -11.37 -1.78
CA THR A 287 22.55 -12.47 -2.41
C THR A 287 23.12 -12.89 -3.76
N ARG A 288 23.61 -11.94 -4.58
CA ARG A 288 24.25 -12.25 -5.87
C ARG A 288 25.54 -13.05 -5.66
N GLU A 289 26.38 -12.65 -4.72
CA GLU A 289 27.63 -13.34 -4.40
C GLU A 289 27.38 -14.78 -3.91
N ARG A 290 26.39 -14.98 -3.02
CA ARG A 290 25.98 -16.31 -2.53
C ARG A 290 25.37 -17.20 -3.61
N SER A 291 24.78 -16.63 -4.67
CA SER A 291 24.27 -17.39 -5.81
C SER A 291 25.39 -17.82 -6.77
N TRP A 292 26.39 -16.96 -6.98
CA TRP A 292 27.58 -17.27 -7.79
C TRP A 292 28.52 -18.29 -7.13
N GLY A 293 28.69 -18.22 -5.80
CA GLY A 293 29.54 -19.16 -5.06
C GLY A 293 29.01 -20.60 -5.00
N ARG A 294 27.72 -20.82 -5.25
CA ARG A 294 27.09 -22.16 -5.30
C ARG A 294 27.05 -22.78 -6.70
N MET A 295 27.42 -22.02 -7.74
CA MET A 295 27.54 -22.51 -9.12
C MET A 295 28.98 -22.95 -9.47
N ARG A 296 29.91 -22.87 -8.52
CA ARG A 296 31.27 -23.45 -8.58
C ARG A 296 31.36 -24.64 -7.65
#